data_AF-A0A936WKE9-F1
#
_entry.id   AF-A0A936WKE9-F1
#
_cell.length_a   1.000
_cell.length_b   1.000
_cell.length_c   1.000
_cell.angle_alpha   90.00
_cell.angle_beta   90.00
_cell.angle_gamma   90.00
#
_symmetry.space_group_name_H-M   'P 1'
#
loop_
_entity.id
_entity.type
_entity.pdbx_description
1 polymer ?
#
loop_
_entity_poly.entity_id
_entity_poly.type
_entity_poly.pdbx_seq_one_letter_code
_entity_poly.pdbx_strand_id
1 'polypeptide(L)'
;MGPRPVAFRLLAPAAQEVYLGGSFNDFDGSQHPLTRGEDGVWETTLALDPGHYSYKFKVDGQWRLDPTNPEKTPEPKESSLIDVY
;
A
#
# COMPACT_ATOMS: atom_id res chain seq x y z
N MET A 1 -14.79 16.79 -6.34
CA MET A 1 -15.06 15.42 -5.88
C MET A 1 -14.33 15.26 -4.56
N GLY A 2 -14.93 14.61 -3.56
CA GLY A 2 -14.30 14.41 -2.25
C GLY A 2 -13.45 13.14 -2.21
N PRO A 3 -12.77 12.89 -1.08
CA PRO A 3 -11.92 11.71 -0.93
C PRO A 3 -12.75 10.43 -1.02
N ARG A 4 -12.15 9.39 -1.61
CA ARG A 4 -12.74 8.07 -1.80
C ARG A 4 -12.01 7.03 -0.96
N PRO A 5 -12.73 6.08 -0.34
CA PRO A 5 -12.10 4.97 0.37
C PRO A 5 -11.41 4.05 -0.63
N VAL A 6 -10.13 3.78 -0.38
CA VAL A 6 -9.28 2.87 -1.15
C VAL A 6 -8.75 1.80 -0.21
N ALA A 7 -9.10 0.54 -0.48
CA ALA A 7 -8.65 -0.60 0.31
C ALA A 7 -7.33 -1.14 -0.26
N PHE A 8 -6.32 -1.27 0.60
CA PHE A 8 -5.04 -1.86 0.31
C PHE A 8 -4.94 -3.21 1.00
N ARG A 9 -4.58 -4.26 0.25
CA ARG A 9 -4.53 -5.64 0.74
C ARG A 9 -3.21 -6.31 0.40
N LEU A 10 -2.68 -7.10 1.31
CA LEU A 10 -1.47 -7.88 1.08
C LEU A 10 -1.57 -9.25 1.75
N LEU A 11 -1.44 -10.34 0.97
CA LEU A 11 -1.27 -11.67 1.53
C LEU A 11 0.16 -11.83 2.07
N ALA A 12 0.32 -11.83 3.40
CA ALA A 12 1.60 -12.04 4.07
C ALA A 12 1.42 -12.78 5.41
N PRO A 13 1.11 -14.08 5.41
CA PRO A 13 0.76 -14.83 6.62
C PRO A 13 1.91 -14.97 7.63
N ALA A 14 3.16 -14.79 7.20
CA ALA A 14 4.33 -14.87 8.07
C ALA A 14 4.78 -13.50 8.63
N ALA A 15 4.20 -12.40 8.15
CA ALA A 15 4.60 -11.07 8.59
C ALA A 15 4.20 -10.81 10.05
N GLN A 16 4.97 -9.97 10.72
CA GLN A 16 4.71 -9.50 12.08
C GLN A 16 4.13 -8.09 12.07
N GLU A 17 4.57 -7.25 11.14
CA GLU A 17 4.03 -5.91 10.92
C GLU A 17 4.03 -5.54 9.44
N VAL A 18 2.98 -4.83 9.02
CA VAL A 18 2.85 -4.30 7.66
C VAL A 18 2.39 -2.84 7.74
N TYR A 19 3.11 -1.95 7.08
CA TYR A 19 2.75 -0.55 6.90
C TYR A 19 2.56 -0.23 5.43
N LEU A 20 1.73 0.77 5.15
CA LEU A 20 1.56 1.32 3.82
C LEU A 20 2.34 2.65 3.69
N GLY A 21 3.23 2.72 2.72
CA GLY A 21 3.87 3.97 2.31
C GLY A 21 3.49 4.30 0.87
N GLY A 22 3.28 5.57 0.57
CA GLY A 22 3.00 6.04 -0.78
C GLY A 22 3.23 7.53 -0.95
N SER A 23 2.96 8.04 -2.15
CA SER A 23 3.12 9.47 -2.46
C SER A 23 2.21 10.38 -1.65
N PHE A 24 1.15 9.85 -1.04
CA PHE A 24 0.25 10.58 -0.13
C PHE A 24 0.83 10.81 1.28
N ASN A 25 1.90 10.10 1.66
CA ASN A 25 2.57 10.25 2.94
C ASN A 25 4.11 10.26 2.82
N ASP A 26 4.63 10.70 1.66
CA ASP A 26 6.07 10.75 1.37
C ASP A 26 6.80 9.41 1.59
N PHE A 27 6.11 8.28 1.39
CA PHE A 27 6.61 6.94 1.68
C PHE A 27 7.07 6.73 3.14
N ASP A 28 6.45 7.41 4.10
CA ASP A 28 6.69 7.17 5.52
C ASP A 28 6.17 5.78 5.93
N GLY A 29 7.08 4.81 5.99
CA GLY A 29 6.81 3.43 6.41
C GLY A 29 6.73 3.25 7.93
N SER A 30 6.39 4.29 8.69
CA SER A 30 5.96 4.21 10.09
C SER A 30 4.47 4.58 10.26
N GLN A 31 3.82 5.05 9.20
CA GLN A 31 2.40 5.42 9.19
C GLN A 31 1.54 4.37 8.49
N HIS A 32 0.22 4.47 8.66
CA HIS A 32 -0.77 3.58 8.06
C HIS A 32 -0.48 2.08 8.30
N PRO A 33 -0.44 1.61 9.56
CA PRO A 33 -0.34 0.18 9.83
C PRO A 33 -1.56 -0.55 9.24
N LEU A 34 -1.31 -1.73 8.68
CA LEU A 34 -2.36 -2.65 8.26
C LEU A 34 -2.74 -3.56 9.42
N THR A 35 -3.99 -4.03 9.40
CA THR A 35 -4.49 -5.05 10.33
C THR A 35 -4.46 -6.41 9.67
N ARG A 36 -3.93 -7.41 10.37
CA ARG A 36 -3.88 -8.80 9.89
C ARG A 36 -5.20 -9.52 10.16
N GLY A 37 -5.82 -10.07 9.12
CA GLY A 37 -6.95 -11.00 9.21
C GLY A 37 -6.52 -12.44 9.54
N GLU A 38 -7.49 -13.27 9.93
CA GLU A 38 -7.26 -14.69 10.25
C GLU A 38 -6.77 -15.52 9.06
N ASP A 39 -7.08 -15.07 7.84
CA ASP A 39 -6.64 -15.64 6.56
C ASP A 39 -5.19 -15.27 6.18
N GLY A 40 -4.52 -14.44 6.99
CA GLY A 40 -3.17 -13.92 6.72
C GLY A 40 -3.12 -12.79 5.70
N VAL A 41 -4.28 -12.23 5.33
CA VAL A 41 -4.38 -11.00 4.54
C VAL A 41 -4.27 -9.80 5.47
N TRP A 42 -3.37 -8.88 5.14
CA TRP A 42 -3.24 -7.59 5.79
C TRP A 42 -4.08 -6.57 5.04
N GLU A 43 -4.84 -5.74 5.75
CA GLU A 43 -5.70 -4.72 5.14
C GLU A 43 -5.60 -3.36 5.84
N THR A 44 -5.68 -2.29 5.06
CA THR A 44 -6.02 -0.94 5.54
C THR A 44 -6.88 -0.22 4.50
N THR A 45 -7.67 0.76 4.92
CA THR A 45 -8.45 1.62 4.02
C THR A 45 -8.11 3.07 4.27
N LEU A 46 -7.69 3.78 3.22
CA LEU A 46 -7.40 5.21 3.27
C LEU A 46 -8.42 5.99 2.45
N ALA A 47 -8.81 7.16 2.94
CA ALA A 47 -9.61 8.11 2.17
C ALA A 47 -8.64 9.00 1.36
N LEU A 48 -8.60 8.83 0.04
CA LEU A 48 -7.71 9.55 -0.87
C LEU A 48 -8.52 10.43 -1.82
N ASP A 49 -8.07 11.65 -2.06
CA ASP A 49 -8.63 12.49 -3.11
C ASP A 49 -8.40 11.86 -4.49
N PRO A 50 -9.22 12.19 -5.51
CA PRO A 50 -8.97 11.74 -6.86
C PRO A 50 -7.58 12.18 -7.36
N GLY A 51 -6.82 11.25 -7.92
CA GLY A 51 -5.44 11.48 -8.34
C GLY A 51 -4.69 10.19 -8.64
N HIS A 52 -3.43 10.35 -9.03
CA HIS A 52 -2.50 9.25 -9.32
C HIS A 52 -1.55 9.08 -8.14
N TYR A 53 -1.50 7.89 -7.58
CA TYR A 53 -0.65 7.59 -6.42
C TYR A 53 0.30 6.44 -6.72
N SER A 54 1.45 6.48 -6.07
CA SER A 54 2.38 5.35 -5.98
C SER A 54 2.42 4.84 -4.56
N TYR A 55 2.54 3.53 -4.36
CA TYR A 55 2.57 2.91 -3.04
C TYR A 55 3.46 1.67 -2.97
N LYS A 56 3.81 1.30 -1.74
CA LYS A 56 4.49 0.07 -1.35
C LYS A 56 4.05 -0.37 0.03
N PHE A 57 4.16 -1.67 0.28
CA PHE A 57 4.05 -2.22 1.62
C PHE A 57 5.44 -2.32 2.25
N LYS A 58 5.58 -1.90 3.51
CA LYS A 58 6.76 -2.20 4.32
C LYS A 58 6.41 -3.36 5.24
N VAL A 59 6.96 -4.53 4.94
CA VAL A 59 6.71 -5.78 5.65
C VAL A 59 7.96 -6.13 6.46
N ASP A 60 7.84 -6.17 7.79
CA ASP A 60 8.95 -6.48 8.70
C ASP A 60 10.23 -5.66 8.37
N GLY A 61 10.05 -4.37 8.10
CA GLY A 61 11.13 -3.45 7.75
C GLY A 61 11.54 -3.42 6.26
N GLN A 62 11.03 -4.34 5.43
CA GLN A 62 11.40 -4.47 4.01
C GLN A 62 10.31 -3.95 3.07
N TRP A 63 10.70 -3.13 2.10
CA TRP A 63 9.79 -2.60 1.09
C TRP A 63 9.44 -3.64 0.03
N ARG A 64 8.15 -3.80 -0.24
CA ARG A 64 7.59 -4.76 -1.20
C ARG A 64 6.54 -4.07 -2.07
N LEU A 65 6.55 -4.39 -3.35
CA LEU A 65 5.47 -4.04 -4.28
C LEU A 65 4.23 -4.87 -3.94
N ASP A 66 3.08 -4.37 -4.36
CA ASP A 66 1.86 -5.18 -4.38
C ASP A 66 1.99 -6.27 -5.46
N PRO A 67 2.02 -7.57 -5.08
CA PRO A 67 2.18 -8.66 -6.04
C PRO A 67 0.95 -8.88 -6.91
N THR A 68 -0.20 -8.30 -6.54
CA THR A 68 -1.47 -8.43 -7.27
C THR A 68 -1.71 -7.26 -8.22
N ASN A 69 -0.92 -6.19 -8.11
CA ASN A 69 -1.01 -5.02 -8.98
C ASN A 69 0.06 -5.06 -10.08
N PRO A 70 -0.31 -5.26 -11.35
CA PRO A 70 0.64 -5.28 -12.45
C PRO A 70 1.17 -3.89 -12.82
N GLU A 71 0.46 -2.82 -12.41
CA GLU A 71 0.84 -1.44 -12.75
C GLU A 71 1.88 -0.90 -11.77
N LYS A 72 3.00 -0.45 -12.32
CA LYS A 72 4.15 0.01 -11.53
C LYS A 72 4.97 1.07 -12.26
N THR A 73 5.64 1.92 -11.50
CA THR A 73 6.65 2.84 -12.04
C THR A 73 7.85 2.07 -12.61
N PRO A 74 8.58 2.62 -13.60
CA PRO A 74 9.77 1.99 -14.13
C PRO A 74 10.93 1.97 -13.11
N GLU A 75 11.91 1.08 -13.35
CA GLU A 75 13.17 1.06 -12.62
C GLU A 75 13.92 2.41 -12.71
N PRO A 76 14.78 2.75 -11.71
CA PRO A 76 15.17 1.97 -10.54
C PRO A 76 14.28 2.18 -9.30
N LYS A 77 13.22 3.00 -9.41
CA LYS A 77 12.31 3.34 -8.30
C LYS A 77 10.92 2.75 -8.53
N GLU A 78 10.85 1.45 -8.79
CA GLU A 78 9.57 0.75 -8.95
C GLU A 78 8.70 0.93 -7.71
N SER A 79 7.43 1.23 -7.89
CA SER A 79 6.35 1.34 -6.88
C SER A 79 5.04 0.96 -7.57
N SER A 80 4.11 0.34 -6.85
CA SER A 80 2.80 -0.01 -7.42
C SER A 80 1.99 1.28 -7.66
N LEU A 81 1.23 1.34 -8.74
CA LEU A 81 0.44 2.52 -9.13
C LEU A 81 -1.05 2.30 -8.85
N ILE A 82 -1.73 3.35 -8.43
CA ILE A 82 -3.18 3.34 -8.28
C ILE A 82 -3.77 4.68 -8.69
N ASP A 83 -4.80 4.60 -9.52
CA ASP A 83 -5.60 5.75 -9.91
C ASP A 83 -6.88 5.80 -9.09
N VAL A 84 -7.10 6.93 -8.43
CA VAL A 84 -8.32 7.23 -7.71
C VAL A 84 -9.13 8.18 -8.57
N TYR A 85 -10.24 7.71 -9.11
CA TYR A 85 -11.22 8.50 -9.87
C TYR A 85 -12.38 8.85 -8.97
#